data_AF-A0A816V724-F1
#
_entry.id   AF-A0A816V724-F1
#
_cell.length_a   1.000
_cell.length_b   1.000
_cell.length_c   1.000
_cell.angle_alpha   90.00
_cell.angle_beta   90.00
_cell.angle_gamma   90.00
#
_symmetry.space_group_name_H-M   'P 1'
#
loop_
_entity.id
_entity.type
_entity.pdbx_description
1 polymer ?
#
loop_
_entity_poly.entity_id
_entity_poly.type
_entity_poly.pdbx_seq_one_letter_code
_entity_poly.pdbx_strand_id
1 'polypeptide(L)'
;MREYKGSTTYPCLWLPCHRRRTLPIESIIKIIITTTHFIIEVATGYESDPRPHLTDANAHHTAMLFGFFLGAWVEILMHYKVPLPPRSCQAMGVLAFAVEAITMVFHLHARTMVDSHAHVLLAVTIVCCMISALGECFNPKLFLVYCLSMSLRPYARYMVSSSGVCHLS
;
A
#
# COMPACT_ATOMS: atom_id res chain seq x y z
N MET A 1 -20.15 -4.75 -22.72
CA MET A 1 -19.92 -4.22 -21.36
C MET A 1 -18.55 -4.71 -20.90
N ARG A 2 -17.59 -3.81 -20.65
CA ARG A 2 -16.27 -4.22 -20.11
C ARG A 2 -16.39 -4.31 -18.59
N GLU A 3 -16.25 -5.52 -18.06
CA GLU A 3 -16.14 -5.81 -16.64
C GLU A 3 -14.91 -5.08 -16.06
N TYR A 4 -15.12 -4.29 -15.03
CA TYR A 4 -14.05 -3.58 -14.31
C TYR A 4 -13.30 -4.59 -13.42
N LYS A 5 -12.06 -4.94 -13.80
CA LYS A 5 -11.09 -5.64 -12.94
C LYS A 5 -10.10 -4.63 -12.35
N GLY A 6 -10.52 -3.88 -11.33
CA GLY A 6 -9.59 -3.26 -10.41
C GLY A 6 -8.92 -4.36 -9.59
N SER A 7 -7.71 -4.76 -9.96
CA SER A 7 -6.97 -5.86 -9.31
C SER A 7 -6.40 -5.48 -7.94
N THR A 8 -6.58 -4.22 -7.52
CA THR A 8 -6.01 -3.65 -6.29
C THR A 8 -7.00 -3.48 -5.15
N THR A 9 -8.29 -3.82 -5.33
CA THR A 9 -9.29 -3.76 -4.25
C THR A 9 -9.91 -5.12 -4.04
N TYR A 10 -9.69 -5.70 -2.86
CA TYR A 10 -10.30 -6.98 -2.49
C TYR A 10 -11.72 -6.77 -1.96
N PRO A 11 -12.73 -7.52 -2.44
CA PRO A 11 -14.04 -7.48 -1.84
C PRO A 11 -13.96 -8.00 -0.41
N CYS A 12 -14.47 -7.24 0.57
CA CYS A 12 -14.59 -7.71 1.94
C CYS A 12 -15.64 -8.82 2.03
N LEU A 13 -15.19 -10.08 1.93
CA LEU A 13 -16.05 -11.28 1.95
C LEU A 13 -16.82 -11.44 3.27
N TRP A 14 -16.30 -10.88 4.36
CA TRP A 14 -16.85 -10.93 5.71
C TRP A 14 -18.14 -10.11 5.90
N LEU A 15 -18.51 -9.24 4.95
CA LEU A 15 -19.76 -8.46 5.04
C LEU A 15 -20.96 -9.25 4.48
N PRO A 16 -22.10 -9.29 5.20
CA PRO A 16 -23.24 -10.16 4.86
C PRO A 16 -24.06 -9.71 3.63
N CYS A 17 -23.90 -8.46 3.16
CA CYS A 17 -24.70 -7.92 2.04
C CYS A 17 -23.88 -7.70 0.76
N HIS A 18 -24.38 -8.20 -0.37
CA HIS A 18 -23.76 -8.05 -1.71
C HIS A 18 -23.45 -6.60 -2.09
N ARG A 19 -24.33 -5.64 -1.73
CA ARG A 19 -24.14 -4.20 -1.99
C ARG A 19 -23.04 -3.55 -1.12
N ARG A 20 -22.68 -4.14 0.03
CA ARG A 20 -21.58 -3.67 0.89
C ARG A 20 -20.24 -4.31 0.52
N ARG A 21 -20.27 -5.48 -0.15
CA ARG A 21 -19.08 -6.14 -0.70
C ARG A 21 -18.48 -5.40 -1.90
N THR A 22 -19.25 -4.52 -2.52
CA THR A 22 -18.80 -3.70 -3.65
C THR A 22 -18.21 -2.36 -3.22
N LEU A 23 -18.17 -2.00 -1.94
CA LEU A 23 -17.58 -0.71 -1.53
C LEU A 23 -16.04 -0.77 -1.55
N PRO A 24 -15.35 0.32 -1.95
CA PRO A 24 -13.88 0.40 -1.92
C PRO A 24 -13.39 0.67 -0.49
N ILE A 25 -13.66 -0.26 0.43
CA ILE A 25 -13.40 -0.12 1.87
C ILE A 25 -11.91 0.17 2.13
N GLU A 26 -11.02 -0.50 1.40
CA GLU A 26 -9.58 -0.29 1.50
C GLU A 26 -9.21 1.18 1.22
N SER A 27 -9.70 1.77 0.14
CA SER A 27 -9.45 3.16 -0.22
C SER A 27 -10.06 4.14 0.79
N ILE A 28 -11.23 3.83 1.34
CA ILE A 28 -11.86 4.62 2.40
C ILE A 28 -11.00 4.61 3.67
N ILE A 29 -10.49 3.44 4.06
CA ILE A 29 -9.60 3.30 5.21
C ILE A 29 -8.30 4.07 4.97
N LYS A 30 -7.70 3.97 3.77
CA LYS A 30 -6.52 4.77 3.40
C LYS A 30 -6.77 6.27 3.58
N ILE A 31 -7.91 6.79 3.12
CA ILE A 31 -8.27 8.21 3.30
C ILE A 31 -8.40 8.57 4.78
N ILE A 32 -9.08 7.75 5.59
CA ILE A 32 -9.25 8.03 7.02
C ILE A 32 -7.90 8.08 7.73
N ILE A 33 -7.03 7.09 7.49
CA ILE A 33 -5.71 7.02 8.10
C ILE A 33 -4.84 8.20 7.68
N THR A 34 -4.75 8.47 6.37
CA THR A 34 -3.92 9.58 5.84
C THR A 34 -4.43 10.95 6.28
N THR A 35 -5.75 11.16 6.32
CA THR A 35 -6.34 12.41 6.84
C THR A 35 -6.04 12.58 8.33
N THR A 36 -6.19 11.53 9.12
CA THR A 36 -5.87 11.56 10.56
C THR A 36 -4.40 11.87 10.78
N HIS A 37 -3.52 11.26 9.98
CA HIS A 37 -2.08 11.54 9.99
C HIS A 37 -1.78 13.00 9.72
N PHE A 38 -2.36 13.61 8.68
CA PHE A 38 -2.17 15.04 8.41
C PHE A 38 -2.59 15.92 9.59
N ILE A 39 -3.72 15.62 10.23
CA ILE A 39 -4.18 16.38 11.38
C ILE A 39 -3.17 16.29 12.53
N ILE A 40 -2.65 15.10 12.81
CA ILE A 40 -1.65 14.89 13.88
C ILE A 40 -0.36 15.63 13.57
N GLU A 41 0.17 15.49 12.35
CA GLU A 41 1.42 16.14 11.93
C GLU A 41 1.31 17.66 11.97
N VAL A 42 0.19 18.22 11.49
CA VAL A 42 -0.06 19.68 11.56
C VAL A 42 -0.23 20.14 13.01
N ALA A 43 -0.94 19.40 13.86
CA ALA A 43 -1.15 19.78 15.25
C ALA A 43 0.14 19.71 16.10
N THR A 44 1.03 18.76 15.80
CA THR A 44 2.25 18.50 16.58
C THR A 44 3.49 19.19 16.04
N GLY A 45 3.55 19.43 14.73
CA GLY A 45 4.72 19.96 14.04
C GLY A 45 4.65 21.44 13.69
N TYR A 46 3.63 22.16 14.14
CA TYR A 46 3.48 23.57 13.83
C TYR A 46 4.28 24.45 14.78
N GLU A 47 5.35 25.04 14.28
CA GLU A 47 6.16 26.03 15.00
C GLU A 47 5.75 27.45 14.59
N SER A 48 5.48 28.30 15.58
CA SER A 48 4.94 29.64 15.37
C SER A 48 6.01 30.74 15.29
N ASP A 49 7.26 30.45 15.66
CA ASP A 49 8.36 31.42 15.78
C ASP A 49 9.63 30.80 15.17
N PRO A 50 10.47 31.50 14.36
CA PRO A 50 10.38 32.90 13.88
C PRO A 50 9.47 33.12 12.67
N ARG A 51 8.96 32.05 12.04
CA ARG A 51 7.94 32.10 10.99
C ARG A 51 7.03 30.89 11.16
N PRO A 52 5.70 31.03 10.95
CA PRO A 52 4.81 29.88 10.99
C PRO A 52 5.20 28.89 9.91
N HIS A 53 5.78 27.77 10.31
CA HIS A 53 6.17 26.69 9.42
C HIS A 53 5.97 25.34 10.10
N LEU A 54 5.76 24.32 9.28
CA LEU A 54 5.80 22.95 9.74
C LEU A 54 7.28 22.55 9.84
N THR A 55 7.68 21.91 10.94
CA THR A 55 9.06 21.43 11.06
C THR A 55 9.42 20.50 9.91
N ASP A 56 10.69 20.47 9.51
CA ASP A 56 11.16 19.64 8.40
C ASP A 56 10.84 18.15 8.61
N ALA A 57 10.87 17.67 9.85
CA ALA A 57 10.54 16.29 10.19
C ALA A 57 9.05 15.98 9.93
N ASN A 58 8.15 16.83 10.41
CA ASN A 58 6.70 16.67 10.23
C ASN A 58 6.28 16.92 8.76
N ALA A 59 6.97 17.81 8.06
CA ALA A 59 6.79 18.05 6.63
C ALA A 59 7.17 16.81 5.80
N HIS A 60 8.29 16.15 6.13
CA HIS A 60 8.66 14.89 5.50
C HIS A 60 7.64 13.78 5.76
N HIS A 61 7.13 13.63 7.00
CA HIS A 61 6.07 12.66 7.30
C HIS A 61 4.79 12.91 6.51
N THR A 62 4.39 14.18 6.40
CA THR A 62 3.23 14.59 5.62
C THR A 62 3.43 14.31 4.12
N ALA A 63 4.60 14.64 3.57
CA ALA A 63 4.91 14.38 2.17
C ALA A 63 4.91 12.88 1.81
N MET A 64 5.43 12.02 2.70
CA MET A 64 5.46 10.57 2.50
C MET A 64 4.05 9.98 2.29
N LEU A 65 3.06 10.40 3.08
CA LEU A 65 1.70 9.85 3.03
C LEU A 65 0.79 10.54 1.99
N PHE A 66 1.21 11.67 1.45
CA PHE A 66 0.43 12.43 0.47
C PHE A 66 0.19 11.67 -0.84
N GLY A 67 1.20 10.92 -1.31
CA GLY A 67 1.04 10.06 -2.49
C GLY A 67 -0.07 9.01 -2.31
N PHE A 68 -0.13 8.39 -1.13
CA PHE A 68 -1.17 7.41 -0.80
C PHE A 68 -2.55 8.02 -0.66
N PHE A 69 -2.64 9.24 -0.11
CA PHE A 69 -3.89 9.98 -0.04
C PHE A 69 -4.47 10.24 -1.44
N LEU A 70 -3.64 10.76 -2.37
CA LEU A 70 -4.05 10.98 -3.75
C LEU A 70 -4.41 9.67 -4.47
N GLY A 71 -3.61 8.61 -4.26
CA GLY A 71 -3.89 7.29 -4.80
C GLY A 71 -5.25 6.74 -4.35
N ALA A 72 -5.59 6.89 -3.06
CA ALA A 72 -6.86 6.45 -2.52
C ALA A 72 -8.06 7.22 -3.12
N TRP A 73 -7.92 8.52 -3.39
CA TRP A 73 -8.94 9.27 -4.11
C TRP A 73 -9.13 8.77 -5.55
N VAL A 74 -8.04 8.49 -6.26
CA VAL A 74 -8.10 7.93 -7.62
C VAL A 74 -8.77 6.55 -7.62
N GLU A 75 -8.48 5.69 -6.65
CA GLU A 75 -9.15 4.39 -6.49
C GLU A 75 -10.67 4.56 -6.31
N ILE A 76 -11.12 5.53 -5.51
CA ILE A 76 -12.54 5.83 -5.31
C ILE A 76 -13.20 6.38 -6.58
N LEU A 77 -12.54 7.33 -7.27
CA LEU A 77 -13.06 7.90 -8.52
C LEU A 77 -13.21 6.82 -9.61
N MET A 78 -12.21 5.94 -9.73
CA MET A 78 -12.28 4.78 -10.62
C MET A 78 -13.42 3.83 -10.23
N HIS A 79 -13.62 3.60 -8.93
CA HIS A 79 -14.72 2.77 -8.42
C HIS A 79 -16.10 3.32 -8.82
N TYR A 80 -16.30 4.64 -8.73
CA TYR A 80 -17.51 5.32 -9.16
C TYR A 80 -17.61 5.56 -10.68
N LYS A 81 -16.74 4.93 -11.48
CA LYS A 81 -16.73 4.98 -12.96
C LYS A 81 -16.48 6.37 -13.55
N VAL A 82 -15.73 7.21 -12.86
CA VAL A 82 -15.22 8.45 -13.45
C VAL A 82 -14.28 8.10 -14.61
N PRO A 83 -14.37 8.79 -15.77
CA PRO A 83 -13.57 8.46 -16.95
C PRO A 83 -12.11 8.88 -16.75
N LEU A 84 -11.32 7.99 -16.15
CA LEU A 84 -9.89 8.15 -15.99
C LEU A 84 -9.13 7.20 -16.94
N PRO A 85 -7.86 7.50 -17.28
CA PRO A 85 -7.04 6.65 -18.12
C PRO A 85 -6.96 5.20 -17.59
N PRO A 86 -6.85 4.20 -18.47
CA PRO A 86 -6.62 2.83 -18.03
C PRO A 86 -5.31 2.76 -17.23
N ARG A 87 -5.31 1.94 -16.17
CA ARG A 87 -4.18 1.75 -15.25
C ARG A 87 -3.83 2.94 -14.34
N SER A 88 -4.74 3.91 -14.19
CA SER A 88 -4.55 5.04 -13.26
C SER A 88 -4.27 4.58 -11.83
N CYS A 89 -4.92 3.52 -11.34
CA CYS A 89 -4.65 2.97 -10.00
C CYS A 89 -3.21 2.48 -9.85
N GLN A 90 -2.69 1.72 -10.82
CA GLN A 90 -1.32 1.23 -10.75
C GLN A 90 -0.30 2.36 -10.90
N ALA A 91 -0.56 3.34 -11.78
CA ALA A 91 0.29 4.50 -11.95
C ALA A 91 0.38 5.32 -10.65
N MET A 92 -0.76 5.55 -9.97
CA MET A 92 -0.79 6.23 -8.68
C MET A 92 -0.12 5.43 -7.57
N GLY A 93 -0.25 4.10 -7.57
CA GLY A 93 0.47 3.24 -6.62
C GLY A 93 1.98 3.33 -6.79
N VAL A 94 2.49 3.23 -8.02
CA VAL A 94 3.92 3.40 -8.31
C VAL A 94 4.39 4.81 -7.91
N LEU A 95 3.61 5.84 -8.22
CA LEU A 95 3.93 7.21 -7.85
C LEU A 95 3.98 7.38 -6.32
N ALA A 96 3.03 6.81 -5.59
CA ALA A 96 3.00 6.89 -4.13
C ALA A 96 4.25 6.24 -3.51
N PHE A 97 4.60 5.02 -3.94
CA PHE A 97 5.82 4.34 -3.47
C PHE A 97 7.09 5.09 -3.88
N ALA A 98 7.13 5.71 -5.06
CA ALA A 98 8.28 6.49 -5.50
C ALA A 98 8.47 7.76 -4.64
N VAL A 99 7.40 8.50 -4.37
CA VAL A 99 7.44 9.69 -3.49
C VAL A 99 7.88 9.29 -2.08
N GLU A 100 7.31 8.22 -1.55
CA GLU A 100 7.68 7.71 -0.22
C GLU A 100 9.16 7.29 -0.18
N ALA A 101 9.64 6.52 -1.16
CA ALA A 101 11.03 6.07 -1.23
C ALA A 101 12.03 7.24 -1.31
N ILE A 102 11.75 8.24 -2.15
CA ILE A 102 12.62 9.42 -2.29
C ILE A 102 12.65 10.21 -0.97
N THR A 103 11.49 10.46 -0.38
CA THR A 103 11.39 11.23 0.88
C THR A 103 12.04 10.47 2.04
N MET A 104 11.94 9.15 2.04
CA MET A 104 12.55 8.26 3.04
C MET A 104 14.08 8.35 3.04
N VAL A 105 14.71 8.44 1.86
CA VAL A 105 16.18 8.60 1.75
C VAL A 105 16.65 9.89 2.44
N PHE A 106 15.90 10.98 2.25
CA PHE A 106 16.20 12.25 2.91
C PHE A 106 15.84 12.25 4.40
N HIS A 107 14.84 11.46 4.81
CA HIS A 107 14.42 11.35 6.21
C HIS A 107 15.38 10.52 7.08
N LEU A 108 15.98 9.46 6.53
CA LEU A 108 16.85 8.54 7.28
C LEU A 108 18.11 9.22 7.86
N HIS A 109 18.61 10.28 7.22
CA HIS A 109 19.88 10.93 7.60
C HIS A 109 19.82 11.66 8.95
N ALA A 110 18.62 11.88 9.52
CA ALA A 110 18.42 12.68 10.72
C ALA A 110 18.05 11.88 11.98
N ARG A 111 18.05 10.53 11.94
CA ARG A 111 17.44 9.69 13.00
C ARG A 111 18.43 8.82 13.79
N THR A 112 17.98 8.37 14.96
CA THR A 112 18.73 7.50 15.89
C THR A 112 18.84 6.06 15.34
N MET A 113 19.78 5.25 15.86
CA MET A 113 20.03 3.89 15.36
C MET A 113 18.79 2.97 15.35
N VAL A 114 17.98 2.99 16.41
CA VAL A 114 16.78 2.13 16.51
C VAL A 114 15.73 2.54 15.49
N ASP A 115 15.51 3.83 15.33
CA ASP A 115 14.57 4.39 14.38
C ASP A 115 15.00 4.12 12.94
N SER A 116 16.31 4.19 12.67
CA SER A 116 16.90 3.85 11.37
C SER A 116 16.58 2.41 10.94
N HIS A 117 16.66 1.43 11.83
CA HIS A 117 16.32 0.04 11.48
C HIS A 117 14.86 -0.14 11.06
N ALA A 118 13.92 0.54 11.73
CA ALA A 118 12.50 0.50 11.35
C ALA A 118 12.27 1.13 9.97
N HIS A 119 12.92 2.26 9.70
CA HIS A 119 12.81 2.94 8.41
C HIS A 119 13.47 2.14 7.26
N VAL A 120 14.56 1.41 7.52
CA VAL A 120 15.16 0.49 6.53
C VAL A 120 14.21 -0.66 6.20
N LEU A 121 13.56 -1.26 7.20
CA LEU A 121 12.57 -2.31 6.97
C LEU A 121 11.41 -1.79 6.11
N LEU A 122 10.91 -0.59 6.42
CA LEU A 122 9.87 0.07 5.63
C LEU A 122 10.34 0.33 4.18
N ALA A 123 11.56 0.82 4.00
CA ALA A 123 12.15 1.06 2.68
C ALA A 123 12.23 -0.23 1.84
N VAL A 124 12.62 -1.36 2.44
CA VAL A 124 12.61 -2.66 1.76
C VAL A 124 11.19 -3.06 1.36
N THR A 125 10.21 -2.89 2.24
CA THR A 125 8.79 -3.17 1.92
C THR A 125 8.30 -2.30 0.76
N ILE A 126 8.61 -1.01 0.75
CA ILE A 126 8.23 -0.07 -0.32
C ILE A 126 8.82 -0.53 -1.67
N VAL A 127 10.10 -0.89 -1.71
CA VAL A 127 10.74 -1.37 -2.95
C VAL A 127 10.08 -2.66 -3.44
N CYS A 128 9.79 -3.60 -2.55
CA CYS A 128 9.06 -4.83 -2.90
C CYS A 128 7.66 -4.51 -3.45
N CYS A 129 6.92 -3.59 -2.83
CA CYS A 129 5.60 -3.16 -3.28
C CYS A 129 5.66 -2.43 -4.64
N MET A 130 6.69 -1.61 -4.87
CA MET A 130 6.89 -0.89 -6.12
C MET A 130 7.21 -1.84 -7.28
N ILE A 131 8.13 -2.80 -7.07
CA ILE A 131 8.41 -3.87 -8.04
C ILE A 131 7.14 -4.66 -8.33
N SER A 132 6.32 -4.91 -7.31
CA SER A 132 5.07 -5.64 -7.47
C SER A 132 4.05 -4.88 -8.31
N ALA A 133 3.84 -3.60 -8.03
CA ALA A 133 2.95 -2.73 -8.79
C ALA A 133 3.40 -2.58 -10.25
N LEU A 134 4.70 -2.48 -10.49
CA LEU A 134 5.27 -2.46 -11.84
C LEU A 134 5.07 -3.80 -12.56
N GLY A 135 5.31 -4.92 -11.89
CA GLY A 135 5.07 -6.26 -12.42
C GLY A 135 3.62 -6.45 -12.87
N GLU A 136 2.67 -5.95 -12.09
CA GLU A 136 1.25 -5.95 -12.44
C GLU A 136 0.94 -5.05 -13.65
N CYS A 137 1.61 -3.90 -13.80
CA CYS A 137 1.46 -3.00 -14.96
C CYS A 137 1.83 -3.68 -16.28
N PHE A 138 2.91 -4.46 -16.29
CA PHE A 138 3.41 -5.12 -17.49
C PHE A 138 2.70 -6.43 -17.77
N ASN A 139 2.40 -7.24 -16.74
CA ASN A 139 1.75 -8.53 -16.92
C ASN A 139 0.84 -8.93 -15.73
N PRO A 140 -0.42 -8.45 -15.69
CA PRO A 140 -1.30 -8.59 -14.52
C PRO A 140 -1.70 -10.04 -14.22
N LYS A 141 -1.73 -10.92 -15.22
CA LYS A 141 -2.11 -12.33 -15.05
C LYS A 141 -0.99 -13.19 -14.49
N LEU A 142 0.26 -12.88 -14.83
CA LEU A 142 1.42 -13.67 -14.45
C LEU A 142 1.93 -13.28 -13.06
N PHE A 143 1.91 -11.98 -12.76
CA PHE A 143 2.47 -11.44 -11.52
C PHE A 143 1.74 -11.95 -10.27
N LEU A 144 0.41 -11.92 -10.28
CA LEU A 144 -0.43 -12.37 -9.16
C LEU A 144 -0.27 -13.88 -8.89
N VAL A 145 -0.08 -14.68 -9.95
CA VAL A 145 0.21 -16.13 -9.84
C VAL A 145 1.60 -16.37 -9.24
N TYR A 146 2.60 -15.58 -9.61
CA TYR A 146 3.94 -15.68 -9.01
C TYR A 146 3.93 -15.35 -7.52
N CYS A 147 3.31 -14.24 -7.11
CA CYS A 147 3.18 -13.88 -5.69
C CYS A 147 2.40 -14.92 -4.88
N LEU A 148 1.27 -15.41 -5.40
CA LEU A 148 0.50 -16.49 -4.74
C LEU A 148 1.33 -17.79 -4.65
N SER A 149 2.07 -18.14 -5.71
CA SER A 149 2.94 -19.32 -5.69
C SER A 149 4.11 -19.18 -4.71
N MET A 150 4.60 -17.97 -4.49
CA MET A 150 5.70 -17.68 -3.56
C MET A 150 5.21 -17.71 -2.10
N SER A 151 3.98 -17.25 -1.82
CA SER A 151 3.34 -17.35 -0.50
C SER A 151 2.85 -18.77 -0.15
N LEU A 152 2.47 -19.59 -1.14
CA LEU A 152 1.97 -20.96 -0.93
C LEU A 152 3.06 -22.04 -0.97
N ARG A 153 4.25 -21.77 -1.55
CA ARG A 153 5.40 -22.68 -1.55
C ARG A 153 5.87 -23.13 -0.15
N PRO A 154 5.92 -22.27 0.89
CA PRO A 154 6.24 -22.75 2.23
C PRO A 154 5.17 -23.68 2.80
N TYR A 155 3.87 -23.45 2.52
CA TYR A 155 2.78 -24.31 3.02
C TYR A 155 2.71 -25.69 2.34
N ALA A 156 2.99 -25.76 1.03
CA ALA A 156 2.96 -27.03 0.30
C ALA A 156 4.09 -28.00 0.72
N ARG A 157 5.23 -27.48 1.20
CA ARG A 157 6.32 -28.34 1.74
C ARG A 157 6.00 -28.96 3.10
N TYR A 158 5.15 -28.33 3.92
CA TYR A 158 4.75 -28.90 5.21
C TYR A 158 3.66 -29.98 5.08
N MET A 159 2.79 -29.92 4.07
CA MET A 159 1.74 -30.94 3.88
C MET A 159 2.22 -32.23 3.20
N VAL A 160 3.34 -32.21 2.47
CA VAL A 160 3.90 -33.45 1.89
C VAL A 160 4.80 -34.20 2.88
N SER A 161 5.28 -33.54 3.94
CA SER A 161 6.15 -34.17 4.94
C SER A 161 5.42 -34.85 6.10
N SER A 162 4.09 -34.74 6.22
CA SER A 162 3.32 -35.39 7.30
C SER A 162 2.55 -36.64 6.86
N SER A 163 2.65 -37.05 5.60
CA SER A 163 1.98 -38.25 5.06
C SER A 163 2.88 -39.50 5.09
N GLY A 164 3.85 -39.52 6.01
CA GLY A 164 4.72 -40.68 6.25
C GLY A 164 4.05 -41.70 7.16
N VAL A 165 3.62 -42.81 6.56
CA VAL A 165 3.57 -44.16 7.14
C VAL A 165 2.58 -44.42 8.29
N CYS A 166 1.35 -44.80 7.92
CA CYS A 166 0.58 -45.80 8.67
C CYS A 166 -0.04 -46.79 7.69
N HIS A 167 0.72 -47.81 7.29
CA HIS A 167 0.16 -49.05 6.74
C HIS A 167 0.12 -50.08 7.88
N LEU A 168 -1.11 -50.50 8.20
CA LEU A 168 -1.47 -51.48 9.21
C LEU A 168 -0.79 -52.83 8.95
N SER A 169 -0.40 -53.49 10.04
CA SER A 169 -0.40 -54.96 10.19
C SER A 169 -1.57 -55.34 11.08
#